data_AF-A0A0C2CBL2-F1
#
_entry.id   AF-A0A0C2CBL2-F1
#
_cell.length_a   1.000
_cell.length_b   1.000
_cell.length_c   1.000
_cell.angle_alpha   90.00
_cell.angle_beta   90.00
_cell.angle_gamma   90.00
#
_symmetry.space_group_name_H-M   'P 1'
#
loop_
_entity.id
_entity.type
_entity.pdbx_description
1 polymer ?
#
loop_
_entity_poly.entity_id
_entity_poly.type
_entity_poly.pdbx_seq_one_letter_code
_entity_poly.pdbx_strand_id
1 'polypeptide(L)'
;MRQAKKKAKAALATYRLNQRYYEYIELDERTDLPGDEIIDELGRRYGSKSVPKVFIGGEFIGGADDIIQLLRDGKLEELIDGALGIH
;
A
#
# COMPACT_ATOMS: atom_id res chain seq x y z
N MET A 1 -7.45 11.54 5.61
CA MET A 1 -7.31 10.06 5.69
C MET A 1 -8.11 9.31 4.63
N ARG A 2 -9.46 9.38 4.60
CA ARG A 2 -10.29 8.64 3.61
C ARG A 2 -9.88 8.86 2.13
N GLN A 3 -9.51 10.09 1.77
CA GLN A 3 -9.14 10.40 0.38
C GLN A 3 -7.81 9.77 -0.05
N ALA A 4 -6.79 9.77 0.82
CA ALA A 4 -5.47 9.19 0.52
C ALA A 4 -5.56 7.68 0.28
N LYS A 5 -6.28 6.95 1.15
CA LYS A 5 -6.58 5.52 0.96
C LYS A 5 -7.26 5.26 -0.38
N LYS A 6 -8.30 6.04 -0.71
CA LYS A 6 -9.02 5.89 -1.99
C LYS A 6 -8.11 6.10 -3.20
N LYS A 7 -7.21 7.09 -3.15
CA LYS A 7 -6.26 7.35 -4.24
C LYS A 7 -5.27 6.20 -4.45
N ALA A 8 -4.65 5.70 -3.39
CA ALA A 8 -3.73 4.56 -3.48
C ALA A 8 -4.42 3.31 -4.03
N LYS A 9 -5.63 2.99 -3.54
CA LYS A 9 -6.44 1.87 -4.06
C LYS A 9 -6.78 2.05 -5.53
N ALA A 10 -7.16 3.26 -5.94
CA ALA A 10 -7.48 3.55 -7.34
C ALA A 10 -6.25 3.38 -8.25
N ALA A 11 -5.07 3.83 -7.81
CA ALA A 11 -3.82 3.64 -8.53
C ALA A 11 -3.48 2.15 -8.71
N LEU A 12 -3.58 1.33 -7.66
CA LEU A 12 -3.31 -0.11 -7.77
C LEU A 12 -4.39 -0.85 -8.60
N ALA A 13 -5.64 -0.37 -8.56
CA ALA A 13 -6.74 -0.97 -9.30
C ALA A 13 -6.61 -0.84 -10.83
N THR A 14 -5.79 0.10 -11.35
CA THR A 14 -5.57 0.23 -12.80
C THR A 14 -4.94 -1.01 -13.40
N TYR A 15 -4.16 -1.75 -12.62
CA TYR A 15 -3.49 -2.99 -13.03
C TYR A 15 -4.40 -4.22 -13.01
N ARG A 16 -5.64 -4.09 -12.49
CA ARG A 16 -6.67 -5.15 -12.50
C ARG A 16 -6.15 -6.51 -12.00
N LEU A 17 -5.33 -6.47 -10.96
CA LEU A 17 -4.72 -7.66 -10.38
C LEU A 17 -5.79 -8.65 -9.91
N ASN A 18 -5.50 -9.94 -10.05
CA ASN A 18 -6.31 -10.99 -9.43
C ASN A 18 -6.24 -10.84 -7.89
N GLN A 19 -7.37 -11.00 -7.21
CA GLN A 19 -7.47 -10.85 -5.74
C GLN A 19 -6.53 -11.80 -4.97
N ARG A 20 -6.05 -12.89 -5.58
CA ARG A 20 -5.04 -13.76 -4.95
C ARG A 20 -3.67 -13.10 -4.74
N TYR A 21 -3.41 -11.97 -5.40
CA TYR A 21 -2.11 -11.29 -5.40
C TYR A 21 -2.02 -10.09 -4.46
N TYR A 22 -3.14 -9.68 -3.85
CA TYR A 22 -3.13 -8.53 -2.97
C TYR A 22 -4.20 -8.66 -1.89
N GLU A 23 -4.00 -7.94 -0.79
CA GLU A 23 -4.98 -7.82 0.28
C GLU A 23 -5.08 -6.35 0.71
N TYR A 24 -6.27 -5.92 1.10
CA TYR A 24 -6.47 -4.65 1.80
C TYR A 24 -6.72 -4.92 3.27
N ILE A 25 -5.82 -4.43 4.12
CA ILE A 25 -5.99 -4.49 5.57
C ILE A 25 -6.57 -3.15 6.04
N GLU A 26 -7.85 -3.17 6.41
CA GLU A 26 -8.56 -2.00 6.95
C GLU A 26 -8.36 -1.93 8.47
N LEU A 27 -7.26 -1.28 8.89
CA LEU A 27 -6.86 -1.21 10.29
C LEU A 27 -7.93 -0.56 11.19
N ASP A 28 -8.73 0.36 10.67
CA ASP A 28 -9.84 1.00 11.40
C ASP A 28 -11.04 0.07 11.65
N GLU A 29 -11.12 -1.04 10.90
CA GLU A 29 -12.18 -2.05 11.04
C GLU A 29 -11.71 -3.28 11.84
N ARG A 30 -10.40 -3.42 12.09
CA ARG A 30 -9.78 -4.52 12.86
C ARG A 30 -9.85 -4.27 14.37
N THR A 31 -11.05 -4.34 14.93
CA THR A 31 -11.29 -4.20 16.38
C THR A 31 -10.74 -5.36 17.21
N ASP A 32 -10.31 -6.44 16.56
CA ASP A 32 -9.62 -7.59 17.15
C ASP A 32 -8.12 -7.38 17.39
N LEU A 33 -7.55 -6.27 16.90
CA LEU A 33 -6.12 -5.96 16.96
C LEU A 33 -5.83 -4.72 17.83
N PRO A 34 -4.61 -4.59 18.39
CA PRO A 34 -4.19 -3.41 19.12
C PRO A 34 -3.86 -2.25 18.16
N GLY A 35 -4.90 -1.56 17.67
CA GLY A 35 -4.78 -0.53 16.64
C GLY A 35 -3.76 0.57 16.95
N ASP A 36 -3.76 1.11 18.18
CA ASP A 36 -2.84 2.18 18.57
C ASP A 36 -1.38 1.72 18.57
N GLU A 37 -1.09 0.50 19.05
CA GLU A 37 0.26 -0.07 19.04
C GLU A 37 0.76 -0.31 17.61
N ILE A 38 -0.13 -0.76 16.72
CA ILE A 38 0.19 -0.92 15.30
C ILE A 38 0.55 0.43 14.69
N ILE A 39 -0.27 1.46 14.91
CA ILE A 39 -0.04 2.81 14.38
C ILE A 39 1.27 3.40 14.91
N ASP A 40 1.58 3.19 16.19
CA ASP A 40 2.85 3.59 16.79
C ASP A 40 4.04 2.89 16.14
N GLU A 41 3.91 1.58 15.90
CA GLU A 41 4.93 0.81 15.21
C GLU A 41 5.14 1.26 13.76
N LEU A 42 4.08 1.62 13.03
CA LEU A 42 4.21 2.22 11.70
C LEU A 42 5.02 3.51 11.74
N GLY A 43 4.82 4.33 12.77
CA GLY A 43 5.60 5.53 13.03
C GLY A 43 7.08 5.24 13.25
N ARG A 44 7.41 4.26 14.10
CA ARG A 44 8.79 3.87 14.41
C ARG A 44 9.49 3.24 13.21
N ARG A 45 8.84 2.31 12.53
CA ARG A 45 9.46 1.50 11.49
C ARG A 45 9.53 2.17 10.12
N TYR A 46 8.55 3.01 9.80
CA TYR A 46 8.41 3.61 8.46
C TYR A 46 8.39 5.15 8.49
N GLY A 47 8.77 5.75 9.62
CA GLY A 47 8.92 7.20 9.78
C GLY A 47 7.61 7.99 9.84
N SER A 48 6.45 7.34 9.76
CA SER A 48 5.15 8.02 9.84
C SER A 48 4.02 7.08 10.27
N LYS A 49 3.14 7.59 11.14
CA LYS A 49 1.91 6.93 11.58
C LYS A 49 0.78 6.93 10.54
N SER A 50 0.95 7.66 9.43
CA SER A 50 -0.11 7.84 8.44
C SER A 50 -0.43 6.55 7.67
N VAL A 51 -1.67 6.40 7.25
CA VAL A 51 -2.11 5.36 6.31
C VAL A 51 -2.61 6.01 5.01
N PRO A 52 -2.49 5.33 3.84
CA PRO A 52 -2.05 3.94 3.64
C PRO A 52 -0.54 3.74 3.77
N LYS A 53 -0.15 2.49 4.05
CA LYS A 53 1.20 1.96 3.89
C LYS A 53 1.13 0.88 2.82
N VAL A 54 1.83 1.06 1.71
CA VAL A 54 1.77 0.15 0.56
C VAL A 54 3.03 -0.67 0.49
N PHE A 55 2.85 -1.98 0.35
CA PHE A 55 3.92 -2.96 0.23
C PHE A 55 3.72 -3.73 -1.07
N ILE A 56 4.82 -3.98 -1.80
CA ILE A 56 4.84 -4.75 -3.05
C ILE A 56 6.04 -5.69 -2.97
N GLY A 57 5.83 -6.99 -3.25
CA GLY A 57 6.91 -7.97 -3.17
C GLY A 57 7.53 -8.16 -1.78
N GLY A 58 6.83 -7.77 -0.71
CA GLY A 58 7.34 -7.81 0.67
C GLY A 58 8.07 -6.53 1.12
N GLU A 59 8.31 -5.59 0.22
CA GLU A 59 9.04 -4.35 0.49
C GLU A 59 8.09 -3.17 0.72
N PHE A 60 8.48 -2.25 1.61
CA PHE A 60 7.73 -1.02 1.85
C PHE A 60 8.00 0.00 0.73
N ILE A 61 6.95 0.38 0.00
CA ILE A 61 7.08 1.29 -1.16
C ILE A 61 6.75 2.73 -0.79
N GLY A 62 5.76 2.95 0.07
CA GLY A 62 5.39 4.30 0.50
C GLY A 62 3.93 4.48 0.88
N GLY A 63 3.53 5.74 0.96
CA GLY A 63 2.14 6.17 1.15
C GLY A 63 1.41 6.44 -0.17
N ALA A 64 0.25 7.10 -0.08
CA ALA A 64 -0.58 7.34 -1.26
C ALA A 64 0.11 8.20 -2.33
N ASP A 65 0.83 9.25 -1.92
CA ASP A 65 1.48 10.17 -2.86
C ASP A 65 2.64 9.50 -3.60
N ASP A 66 3.41 8.64 -2.91
CA ASP A 66 4.49 7.85 -3.51
C ASP A 66 3.95 6.91 -4.59
N ILE A 67 2.86 6.19 -4.31
CA ILE A 67 2.23 5.29 -5.28
C ILE A 67 1.66 6.04 -6.48
N ILE A 68 1.07 7.21 -6.27
CA ILE A 68 0.58 8.05 -7.39
C ILE A 68 1.75 8.53 -8.25
N GLN A 69 2.88 8.91 -7.64
CA GLN A 69 4.07 9.33 -8.37
C GLN A 69 4.65 8.17 -9.19
N LEU A 70 4.79 6.98 -8.59
CA LEU A 70 5.27 5.79 -9.29
C LEU A 70 4.36 5.37 -10.44
N LEU A 71 3.04 5.52 -10.30
CA LEU A 71 2.09 5.28 -11.40
C LEU A 71 2.33 6.26 -12.55
N ARG A 72 2.50 7.56 -12.24
CA ARG A 72 2.76 8.60 -13.25
C ARG A 72 4.08 8.39 -13.97
N ASP A 73 5.08 7.88 -13.26
CA ASP A 73 6.42 7.64 -13.79
C ASP A 73 6.54 6.28 -14.50
N GLY A 74 5.48 5.47 -14.56
CA GLY A 74 5.48 4.12 -15.14
C GLY A 74 6.15 3.04 -14.29
N LYS A 75 6.88 3.42 -13.24
CA LYS A 75 7.66 2.51 -12.38
C LYS A 75 6.83 1.59 -11.50
N LEU A 76 5.57 1.93 -11.25
CA LEU A 76 4.69 1.08 -10.46
C LEU A 76 4.40 -0.26 -11.16
N GLU A 77 4.39 -0.27 -12.50
CA GLU A 77 4.22 -1.50 -13.28
C GLU A 77 5.42 -2.44 -13.11
N GLU A 78 6.64 -1.92 -13.24
CA GLU A 78 7.88 -2.68 -13.05
C GLU A 78 7.96 -3.35 -11.68
N LEU A 79 7.54 -2.65 -10.62
CA LEU A 79 7.49 -3.20 -9.26
C LEU A 79 6.47 -4.34 -9.12
N ILE A 80 5.31 -4.21 -9.75
CA ILE A 80 4.25 -5.21 -9.71
C ILE A 80 4.67 -6.45 -10.50
N ASP A 81 5.18 -6.28 -11.72
CA ASP A 81 5.62 -7.38 -12.57
C ASP A 81 6.78 -8.15 -11.94
N GLY A 82 7.75 -7.42 -11.37
CA GLY A 82 8.83 -8.01 -10.59
C GLY A 82 8.34 -8.85 -9.41
N ALA A 83 7.34 -8.35 -8.67
CA ALA A 83 6.75 -9.08 -7.54
C ALA A 83 5.91 -10.30 -7.97
N LEU A 84 5.36 -10.29 -9.19
CA LEU A 84 4.59 -11.41 -9.75
C LEU A 84 5.47 -12.43 -10.49
N GLY A 85 6.75 -12.14 -10.70
CA GLY A 85 7.65 -12.95 -11.50
C GLY A 85 7.33 -12.92 -12.99
N ILE A 86 6.74 -11.81 -13.46
CA ILE A 86 6.46 -11.56 -14.87
C ILE A 86 7.66 -10.75 -15.42
N HIS A 87 8.29 -11.26 -16.47
CA HIS A 87 9.47 -10.66 -17.12
C HIS A 87 9.27 -10.66 -18.62
#